data_AF-A0A956AYH3-F1
#
_entry.id   AF-A0A956AYH3-F1
#
_cell.length_a   1.000
_cell.length_b   1.000
_cell.length_c   1.000
_cell.angle_alpha   90.00
_cell.angle_beta   90.00
_cell.angle_gamma   90.00
#
_symmetry.space_group_name_H-M   'P 1'
#
loop_
_entity.id
_entity.type
_entity.pdbx_description
1 polymer ?
#
loop_
_entity_poly.entity_id
_entity_poly.type
_entity_poly.pdbx_seq_one_letter_code
_entity_poly.pdbx_strand_id
1 'polypeptide(L)'
;MHALTHAVVEPLVPAVALRAAPRLLRTVADCRAFAAEHHAAGRTVALVPTMGYLHDGHLSLVARAREEADVVVMSIYVNPTQFAAGEDLDTYPRDEAGDLAKATAAGCAAVFLPTTDVIYPRGHSATQVAVPALQQTLCAVDRPTHFPGVALVVTKLFNITGCDVAVFGEKDFQQ
;
A
#
# COMPACT_ATOMS: atom_id res chain seq x y z
N MET A 1 32.39 46.97 34.38
CA MET A 1 32.30 46.09 33.19
C MET A 1 31.92 44.67 33.64
N HIS A 2 30.64 44.42 33.96
CA HIS A 2 30.17 43.06 34.22
C HIS A 2 29.38 42.56 33.01
N ALA A 3 29.96 41.60 32.28
CA ALA A 3 29.34 40.95 31.14
C ALA A 3 28.41 39.84 31.63
N LEU A 4 27.13 39.94 31.27
CA LEU A 4 26.12 38.90 31.44
C LEU A 4 26.33 37.84 30.35
N THR A 5 26.70 36.63 30.75
CA THR A 5 26.69 35.45 29.87
C THR A 5 25.26 34.97 29.66
N HIS A 6 24.71 35.23 28.48
CA HIS A 6 23.48 34.60 28.01
C HIS A 6 23.75 33.11 27.74
N ALA A 7 23.14 32.24 28.56
CA ALA A 7 23.04 30.82 28.23
C ALA A 7 22.02 30.66 27.09
N VAL A 8 22.51 30.24 25.92
CA VAL A 8 21.68 29.84 24.80
C VAL A 8 21.07 28.50 25.15
N VAL A 9 19.76 28.47 25.40
CA VAL A 9 18.99 27.25 25.53
C VAL A 9 18.70 26.80 24.10
N GLU A 10 19.42 25.79 23.60
CA GLU A 10 19.06 25.18 22.32
C GLU A 10 17.71 24.45 22.45
N PRO A 11 16.83 24.54 21.44
CA PRO A 11 15.56 23.85 21.48
C PRO A 11 15.79 22.34 21.40
N LEU A 12 15.18 21.57 22.32
CA LEU A 12 15.09 20.12 22.20
C LEU A 12 14.37 19.79 20.88
N VAL A 13 15.13 19.28 19.91
CA VAL A 13 14.56 18.56 18.77
C VAL A 13 13.82 17.34 19.35
N PRO A 14 12.50 17.19 19.14
CA PRO A 14 11.80 16.03 19.65
C PRO A 14 12.43 14.77 19.03
N ALA A 15 12.87 13.85 19.88
CA ALA A 15 13.39 12.57 19.44
C ALA A 15 12.33 11.88 18.59
N VAL A 16 12.59 11.70 17.30
CA VAL A 16 11.76 10.86 16.44
C VAL A 16 11.82 9.47 17.04
N ALA A 17 10.71 9.02 17.65
CA ALA A 17 10.62 7.67 18.15
C ALA A 17 10.92 6.71 16.99
N LEU A 18 11.99 5.93 17.11
CA LEU A 18 12.36 4.92 16.13
C LEU A 18 11.19 3.93 16.02
N ARG A 19 10.49 3.98 14.88
CA ARG A 19 9.43 3.02 14.59
C ARG A 19 10.06 1.67 14.28
N ALA A 20 9.46 0.60 14.80
CA ALA A 20 9.87 -0.76 14.45
C ALA A 20 9.69 -0.97 12.93
N ALA A 21 10.61 -1.72 12.33
CA ALA A 21 10.49 -2.10 10.93
C ALA A 21 9.20 -2.93 10.70
N PRO A 22 8.49 -2.73 9.57
CA PRO A 22 7.31 -3.49 9.25
C PRO A 22 7.65 -4.96 9.05
N ARG A 23 6.72 -5.85 9.40
CA ARG A 23 6.85 -7.27 9.06
C ARG A 23 6.75 -7.42 7.54
N LEU A 24 7.74 -8.05 6.92
CA LEU A 24 7.72 -8.32 5.48
C LEU A 24 6.96 -9.62 5.20
N LEU A 25 5.88 -9.51 4.43
CA LEU A 25 4.99 -10.62 4.10
C LEU A 25 5.16 -10.93 2.61
N ARG A 26 5.69 -12.11 2.29
CA ARG A 26 5.94 -12.50 0.88
C ARG A 26 4.92 -13.48 0.33
N THR A 27 4.14 -14.14 1.19
CA THR A 27 3.14 -15.12 0.78
C THR A 27 1.74 -14.73 1.23
N VAL A 28 0.72 -15.27 0.55
CA VAL A 28 -0.68 -15.15 0.97
C VAL A 28 -0.90 -15.71 2.37
N ALA A 29 -0.20 -16.80 2.72
CA ALA A 29 -0.30 -17.41 4.04
C ALA A 29 0.22 -16.48 5.15
N ASP A 30 1.38 -15.84 4.94
CA ASP A 30 1.95 -14.90 5.91
C ASP A 30 1.03 -13.69 6.14
N CYS A 31 0.43 -13.18 5.06
CA CYS A 31 -0.47 -12.05 5.13
C CYS A 31 -1.77 -12.38 5.85
N ARG A 32 -2.36 -13.55 5.59
CA ARG A 32 -3.53 -14.04 6.32
C ARG A 32 -3.22 -14.31 7.78
N ALA A 33 -2.07 -14.89 8.09
CA ALA A 33 -1.64 -15.13 9.46
C ALA A 33 -1.44 -13.82 10.22
N PHE A 34 -0.86 -12.79 9.57
CA PHE A 34 -0.79 -11.44 10.12
C PHE A 34 -2.17 -10.91 10.47
N ALA A 35 -3.09 -10.88 9.51
CA ALA A 35 -4.43 -10.35 9.74
C ALA A 35 -5.16 -11.10 10.88
N ALA A 36 -5.13 -12.43 10.84
CA ALA A 36 -5.76 -13.27 11.86
C ALA A 36 -5.19 -13.03 13.27
N GLU A 37 -3.87 -12.87 13.40
CA GLU A 37 -3.21 -12.52 14.67
C GLU A 37 -3.72 -11.17 15.21
N HIS A 38 -3.91 -10.18 14.35
CA HIS A 38 -4.40 -8.87 14.73
C HIS A 38 -5.89 -8.89 15.09
N HIS A 39 -6.72 -9.54 14.29
CA HIS A 39 -8.15 -9.70 14.56
C HIS A 39 -8.42 -10.52 15.83
N ALA A 40 -7.66 -11.59 16.08
CA ALA A 40 -7.78 -12.38 17.31
C ALA A 40 -7.43 -11.56 18.57
N ALA A 41 -6.60 -10.53 18.42
CA ALA A 41 -6.31 -9.56 19.47
C ALA A 41 -7.32 -8.40 19.54
N GLY A 42 -8.42 -8.46 18.77
CA GLY A 42 -9.45 -7.42 18.72
C GLY A 42 -9.01 -6.12 18.02
N ARG A 43 -7.93 -6.17 17.22
CA ARG A 43 -7.41 -5.02 16.48
C ARG A 43 -7.96 -4.99 15.07
N THR A 44 -8.20 -3.78 14.56
CA THR A 44 -8.62 -3.51 13.18
C THR A 44 -7.41 -3.37 12.25
N VAL A 45 -7.56 -3.81 11.00
CA VAL A 45 -6.53 -3.84 9.97
C VAL A 45 -6.93 -2.92 8.81
N ALA A 46 -6.13 -1.90 8.54
CA ALA A 46 -6.24 -1.09 7.33
C ALA A 46 -5.29 -1.57 6.22
N LEU A 47 -5.77 -1.52 4.98
CA LEU A 47 -4.98 -1.76 3.77
C LEU A 47 -4.70 -0.45 3.02
N VAL A 48 -3.45 -0.22 2.65
CA VAL A 48 -3.04 0.80 1.67
C VAL A 48 -2.45 0.09 0.45
N PRO A 49 -3.22 -0.09 -0.64
CA PRO A 49 -2.72 -0.77 -1.82
C PRO A 49 -1.90 0.16 -2.69
N THR A 50 -0.69 -0.26 -3.07
CA THR A 50 0.23 0.49 -3.91
C THR A 50 0.94 -0.41 -4.93
N MET A 51 1.54 0.20 -5.95
CA MET A 51 2.46 -0.47 -6.87
C MET A 51 3.94 -0.25 -6.53
N GLY A 52 4.25 0.39 -5.39
CA GLY A 52 5.62 0.77 -5.01
C GLY A 52 6.06 2.11 -5.56
N TYR A 53 7.37 2.35 -5.54
CA TYR A 53 7.99 3.64 -5.86
C TYR A 53 7.35 4.79 -5.07
N LEU A 54 7.34 4.61 -3.75
CA LEU A 54 6.57 5.41 -2.82
C LEU A 54 7.05 6.87 -2.78
N HIS A 55 6.10 7.77 -2.53
CA HIS A 55 6.29 9.22 -2.44
C HIS A 55 5.33 9.77 -1.38
N ASP A 56 5.40 11.07 -1.07
CA ASP A 56 4.63 11.68 0.04
C ASP A 56 3.12 11.44 -0.05
N GLY A 57 2.55 11.46 -1.26
CA GLY A 57 1.15 11.09 -1.47
C GLY A 57 0.78 9.68 -1.02
N HIS A 58 1.68 8.70 -1.06
CA HIS A 58 1.44 7.37 -0.49
C HIS A 58 1.53 7.39 1.03
N LEU A 59 2.44 8.19 1.59
CA LEU A 59 2.65 8.29 3.03
C LEU A 59 1.46 9.00 3.72
N SER A 60 0.80 9.93 3.03
CA SER A 60 -0.44 10.54 3.54
C SER A 60 -1.59 9.51 3.62
N LEU A 61 -1.67 8.53 2.72
CA LEU A 61 -2.65 7.44 2.82
C LEU A 61 -2.39 6.57 4.05
N VAL A 62 -1.11 6.30 4.37
CA VAL A 62 -0.75 5.59 5.60
C VAL A 62 -1.13 6.40 6.83
N ALA A 63 -0.89 7.71 6.81
CA ALA A 63 -1.31 8.59 7.91
C ALA A 63 -2.82 8.52 8.13
N ARG A 64 -3.62 8.61 7.06
CA ARG A 64 -5.08 8.46 7.12
C ARG A 64 -5.51 7.07 7.59
N ALA A 65 -4.88 6.01 7.09
CA ALA A 65 -5.17 4.63 7.51
C ALA A 65 -4.94 4.40 9.01
N ARG A 66 -3.94 5.06 9.60
CA ARG A 66 -3.65 4.98 11.04
C ARG A 66 -4.68 5.71 11.92
N GLU A 67 -5.50 6.58 11.34
CA GLU A 67 -6.62 7.21 12.05
C GLU A 67 -7.85 6.30 12.08
N GLU A 68 -7.95 5.38 11.13
CA GLU A 68 -9.13 4.53 10.90
C GLU A 68 -8.95 3.08 11.39
N ALA A 69 -7.72 2.65 11.67
CA ALA A 69 -7.42 1.30 12.13
C ALA A 69 -6.19 1.21 13.05
N ASP A 70 -6.14 0.14 13.84
CA ASP A 70 -5.05 -0.12 14.80
C ASP A 70 -3.72 -0.47 14.11
N VAL A 71 -3.79 -1.18 12.97
CA VAL A 71 -2.61 -1.55 12.19
C VAL A 71 -2.79 -1.32 10.71
N VAL A 72 -1.70 -0.92 10.05
CA VAL A 72 -1.67 -0.68 8.60
C VAL A 72 -0.80 -1.72 7.91
N VAL A 73 -1.39 -2.35 6.90
CA VAL A 73 -0.71 -3.18 5.91
C VAL A 73 -0.61 -2.39 4.61
N MET A 74 0.60 -2.19 4.12
CA MET A 74 0.81 -1.66 2.77
C MET A 74 1.07 -2.82 1.81
N SER A 75 0.33 -2.91 0.70
CA SER A 75 0.72 -3.82 -0.38
C SER A 75 1.58 -3.08 -1.38
N ILE A 76 2.65 -3.72 -1.84
CA ILE A 76 3.52 -3.24 -2.92
C ILE A 76 3.52 -4.32 -3.99
N TYR A 77 2.74 -4.11 -5.04
CA TYR A 77 2.63 -5.08 -6.13
C TYR A 77 2.30 -4.39 -7.46
N VAL A 78 3.22 -4.46 -8.42
CA VAL A 78 2.98 -4.03 -9.80
C VAL A 78 2.14 -5.10 -10.49
N ASN A 79 0.84 -4.86 -10.61
CA ASN A 79 -0.10 -5.83 -11.14
C ASN A 79 -0.05 -5.88 -12.68
N PRO A 80 0.38 -6.98 -13.33
CA PRO A 80 0.45 -7.04 -14.79
C PRO A 80 -0.92 -6.95 -15.47
N THR A 81 -2.00 -7.34 -14.80
CA THR A 81 -3.32 -7.46 -15.44
C THR A 81 -4.00 -6.11 -15.68
N GLN A 82 -3.47 -5.03 -15.12
CA GLN A 82 -3.98 -3.67 -15.34
C GLN A 82 -3.17 -2.89 -16.38
N PHE A 83 -2.19 -3.55 -17.03
CA PHE A 83 -1.42 -3.01 -18.14
C PHE A 83 -1.90 -3.61 -19.45
N ALA A 84 -2.05 -2.79 -20.49
CA ALA A 84 -2.29 -3.26 -21.85
C ALA A 84 -0.97 -3.69 -22.53
N ALA A 85 -1.05 -4.45 -23.63
CA ALA A 85 0.14 -4.79 -24.42
C ALA A 85 0.80 -3.52 -24.96
N GLY A 86 2.07 -3.31 -24.61
CA GLY A 86 2.82 -2.10 -24.97
C GLY A 86 2.73 -0.96 -23.95
N GLU A 87 2.00 -1.12 -22.84
CA GLU A 87 2.15 -0.23 -21.68
C GLU A 87 3.40 -0.59 -20.85
N ASP A 88 3.83 0.36 -20.03
CA ASP A 88 5.11 0.40 -19.31
C ASP A 88 5.21 -0.57 -18.11
N LEU A 89 4.85 -1.85 -18.27
CA LEU A 89 5.00 -2.87 -17.22
C LEU A 89 6.47 -3.18 -16.92
N ASP A 90 7.27 -3.33 -17.99
CA ASP A 90 8.68 -3.71 -17.89
C ASP A 90 9.56 -2.57 -17.36
N THR A 91 9.17 -1.34 -17.68
CA THR A 91 9.85 -0.09 -17.31
C THR A 91 9.31 0.54 -16.02
N TYR A 92 8.27 -0.06 -15.40
CA TYR A 92 7.72 0.46 -14.15
C TYR A 92 8.80 0.50 -13.05
N PRO A 93 8.99 1.65 -12.37
CA PRO A 93 10.08 1.81 -11.41
C PRO A 93 9.89 0.90 -10.19
N ARG A 94 10.99 0.32 -9.69
CA ARG A 94 11.00 -0.56 -8.53
C ARG A 94 12.18 -0.18 -7.63
N ASP A 95 11.91 0.10 -6.36
CA ASP A 95 12.91 0.41 -5.34
C ASP A 95 12.47 -0.18 -3.98
N GLU A 96 12.62 -1.50 -3.83
CA GLU A 96 12.20 -2.21 -2.62
C GLU A 96 12.85 -1.62 -1.36
N ALA A 97 14.13 -1.28 -1.40
CA ALA A 97 14.85 -0.74 -0.25
C ALA A 97 14.31 0.65 0.15
N GLY A 98 14.14 1.55 -0.82
CA GLY A 98 13.57 2.87 -0.57
C GLY A 98 12.12 2.82 -0.12
N ASP A 99 11.34 1.91 -0.68
CA ASP A 99 9.93 1.72 -0.31
C ASP A 99 9.79 1.18 1.12
N LEU A 100 10.58 0.18 1.51
CA LEU A 100 10.58 -0.35 2.87
C LEU A 100 11.02 0.70 3.89
N ALA A 101 12.01 1.53 3.56
CA ALA A 101 12.44 2.63 4.42
C ALA A 101 11.31 3.66 4.64
N LYS A 102 10.61 4.04 3.57
CA LYS A 102 9.45 4.96 3.65
C LYS A 102 8.27 4.34 4.39
N ALA A 103 7.95 3.07 4.14
CA ALA A 103 6.90 2.35 4.85
C ALA A 103 7.17 2.24 6.37
N THR A 104 8.44 2.04 6.74
CA THR A 104 8.91 2.06 8.13
C THR A 104 8.70 3.44 8.76
N ALA A 105 9.13 4.50 8.08
CA ALA A 105 8.99 5.87 8.57
C ALA A 105 7.51 6.28 8.73
N ALA A 106 6.65 5.86 7.80
CA ALA A 106 5.21 6.09 7.86
C ALA A 106 4.49 5.29 8.96
N GLY A 107 5.13 4.23 9.48
CA GLY A 107 4.59 3.40 10.55
C GLY A 107 3.64 2.31 10.08
N CYS A 108 3.90 1.73 8.91
CA CYS A 108 3.25 0.48 8.52
C CYS A 108 3.64 -0.62 9.51
N ALA A 109 2.67 -1.44 9.92
CA ALA A 109 2.92 -2.61 10.75
C ALA A 109 3.42 -3.80 9.91
N ALA A 110 2.98 -3.88 8.65
CA ALA A 110 3.47 -4.86 7.69
C ALA A 110 3.50 -4.31 6.27
N VAL A 111 4.35 -4.91 5.44
CA VAL A 111 4.40 -4.70 4.00
C VAL A 111 4.16 -6.05 3.32
N PHE A 112 3.10 -6.14 2.53
CA PHE A 112 2.84 -7.29 1.67
C PHE A 112 3.49 -7.06 0.31
N LEU A 113 4.55 -7.80 0.02
CA LEU A 113 5.38 -7.66 -1.17
C LEU A 113 5.42 -8.99 -1.94
N PRO A 114 4.30 -9.37 -2.58
CA PRO A 114 4.19 -10.62 -3.31
C PRO A 114 4.81 -10.53 -4.71
N THR A 115 5.16 -11.69 -5.24
CA THR A 115 5.44 -11.87 -6.67
C THR A 115 4.14 -12.19 -7.44
N THR A 116 4.20 -12.13 -8.77
CA THR A 116 3.04 -12.47 -9.61
C THR A 116 2.58 -13.91 -9.45
N ASP A 117 3.49 -14.86 -9.24
CA ASP A 117 3.14 -16.28 -8.98
C ASP A 117 2.46 -16.48 -7.61
N VAL A 118 2.70 -15.58 -6.63
CA VAL A 118 1.98 -15.58 -5.36
C VAL A 118 0.54 -15.09 -5.53
N ILE A 119 0.31 -14.03 -6.31
CA ILE A 119 -1.05 -13.50 -6.57
C ILE A 119 -1.82 -14.37 -7.57
N TYR A 120 -1.14 -14.88 -8.59
CA TYR A 120 -1.71 -15.60 -9.74
C TYR A 120 -1.00 -16.94 -10.00
N PRO A 121 -1.06 -17.90 -9.06
CA PRO A 121 -0.34 -19.17 -9.17
C PRO A 121 -0.79 -20.06 -10.35
N ARG A 122 -1.94 -19.75 -10.94
CA ARG A 122 -2.50 -20.45 -12.12
C ARG A 122 -2.74 -19.48 -13.29
N GLY A 123 -2.03 -18.35 -13.30
CA GLY A 123 -2.32 -17.23 -14.18
C GLY A 123 -3.56 -16.44 -13.75
N HIS A 124 -3.91 -15.43 -14.57
CA HIS A 124 -4.93 -14.43 -14.26
C HIS A 124 -6.20 -14.53 -15.15
N SER A 125 -6.34 -15.57 -15.97
CA SER A 125 -7.46 -15.75 -16.89
C SER A 125 -8.67 -16.49 -16.31
N ALA A 126 -8.50 -17.15 -15.16
CA ALA A 126 -9.52 -18.05 -14.60
C ALA A 126 -10.72 -17.33 -13.97
N THR A 127 -10.57 -16.08 -13.54
CA THR A 127 -11.62 -15.31 -12.85
C THR A 127 -11.51 -13.85 -13.22
N GLN A 128 -12.66 -13.23 -13.50
CA GLN A 128 -12.76 -11.81 -13.82
C GLN A 128 -13.67 -11.09 -12.82
N VAL A 129 -13.35 -9.84 -12.52
CA VAL A 129 -14.18 -8.93 -11.75
C VAL A 129 -14.36 -7.68 -12.61
N ALA A 130 -15.61 -7.26 -12.81
CA ALA A 130 -15.91 -6.12 -13.66
C ALA A 130 -16.89 -5.17 -12.96
N VAL A 131 -16.75 -3.87 -13.26
CA VAL A 131 -17.64 -2.80 -12.81
C VAL A 131 -18.15 -2.09 -14.06
N PRO A 132 -19.16 -2.66 -14.76
CA PRO A 132 -19.48 -2.25 -16.13
C PRO A 132 -19.79 -0.76 -16.31
N ALA A 133 -20.45 -0.15 -15.31
CA ALA A 133 -20.83 1.26 -15.37
C ALA A 133 -19.62 2.22 -15.41
N LEU A 134 -18.50 1.87 -14.76
CA LEU A 134 -17.29 2.69 -14.72
C LEU A 134 -16.37 2.44 -15.92
N GLN A 135 -16.63 1.39 -16.70
CA GLN A 135 -15.79 0.97 -17.84
C GLN A 135 -16.17 1.66 -19.17
N GLN A 136 -17.21 2.50 -19.16
CA GLN A 136 -17.77 3.11 -20.38
C GLN A 136 -17.39 4.58 -20.56
N THR A 137 -16.58 5.16 -19.66
CA THR A 137 -16.29 6.59 -19.62
C THR A 137 -14.84 6.89 -19.24
N LEU A 138 -14.43 8.16 -19.45
CA LEU A 138 -13.14 8.71 -19.00
C LEU A 138 -11.96 7.81 -19.42
N CYS A 139 -11.02 7.49 -18.51
CA CYS A 139 -9.79 6.78 -18.89
C CYS A 139 -10.03 5.31 -19.27
N ALA A 140 -11.21 4.76 -18.95
CA ALA A 140 -11.58 3.40 -19.34
C ALA A 140 -11.76 3.25 -20.85
N VAL A 141 -12.12 4.33 -21.55
CA VAL A 141 -12.30 4.33 -23.02
C VAL A 141 -10.97 4.05 -23.72
N ASP A 142 -9.89 4.67 -23.25
CA ASP A 142 -8.55 4.51 -23.82
C ASP A 142 -7.82 3.28 -23.28
N ARG A 143 -8.25 2.73 -22.14
CA ARG A 143 -7.60 1.62 -21.42
C ARG A 143 -8.60 0.52 -21.05
N PRO A 144 -9.16 -0.20 -22.04
CA PRO A 144 -10.29 -1.12 -21.83
C PRO A 144 -9.98 -2.30 -20.90
N THR A 145 -8.71 -2.68 -20.74
CA THR A 145 -8.27 -3.76 -19.85
C THR A 145 -7.89 -3.30 -18.44
N HIS A 146 -7.74 -1.99 -18.22
CA HIS A 146 -7.17 -1.45 -16.99
C HIS A 146 -8.06 -1.69 -15.76
N PHE A 147 -9.31 -1.22 -15.78
CA PHE A 147 -10.23 -1.35 -14.64
C PHE A 147 -10.62 -2.79 -14.28
N PRO A 148 -10.88 -3.71 -15.23
CA PRO A 148 -11.01 -5.13 -14.89
C PRO A 148 -9.79 -5.67 -14.13
N GLY A 149 -8.58 -5.26 -14.54
CA GLY A 149 -7.34 -5.63 -13.87
C GLY A 149 -7.23 -5.07 -12.45
N VAL A 150 -7.55 -3.79 -12.27
CA VAL A 150 -7.57 -3.13 -10.96
C VAL A 150 -8.61 -3.77 -10.04
N ALA A 151 -9.85 -3.94 -10.51
CA ALA A 151 -10.92 -4.54 -9.73
C ALA A 151 -10.56 -5.98 -9.29
N LEU A 152 -9.93 -6.75 -10.18
CA LEU A 152 -9.48 -8.10 -9.88
C LEU A 152 -8.41 -8.11 -8.78
N VAL A 153 -7.35 -7.31 -8.92
CA VAL A 153 -6.25 -7.33 -7.94
C VAL A 153 -6.69 -6.76 -6.59
N VAL A 154 -7.48 -5.68 -6.57
CA VAL A 154 -8.00 -5.09 -5.33
C VAL A 154 -8.92 -6.08 -4.60
N THR A 155 -9.80 -6.77 -5.33
CA THR A 155 -10.64 -7.84 -4.75
C THR A 155 -9.78 -8.96 -4.13
N LYS A 156 -8.68 -9.35 -4.80
CA LYS A 156 -7.75 -10.34 -4.24
C LYS A 156 -7.09 -9.81 -2.97
N LEU A 157 -6.61 -8.57 -2.98
CA LEU A 157 -5.97 -7.95 -1.82
C LEU A 157 -6.91 -7.90 -0.62
N PHE A 158 -8.17 -7.47 -0.79
CA PHE A 158 -9.17 -7.50 0.29
C PHE A 158 -9.34 -8.90 0.89
N ASN A 159 -9.43 -9.94 0.05
CA ASN A 159 -9.56 -11.32 0.51
C ASN A 159 -8.27 -11.94 1.09
N ILE A 160 -7.11 -11.39 0.76
CA ILE A 160 -5.81 -11.85 1.30
C ILE A 160 -5.55 -11.19 2.64
N THR A 161 -5.76 -9.87 2.73
CA THR A 161 -5.45 -9.07 3.91
C THR A 161 -6.55 -9.13 4.95
N GLY A 162 -7.79 -9.47 4.56
CA GLY A 162 -8.95 -9.44 5.45
C GLY A 162 -9.18 -8.04 6.05
N CYS A 163 -8.74 -6.98 5.38
CA CYS A 163 -8.78 -5.64 5.95
C CYS A 163 -10.21 -5.18 6.29
N ASP A 164 -10.33 -4.47 7.40
CA ASP A 164 -11.55 -3.82 7.84
C ASP A 164 -11.78 -2.49 7.09
N VAL A 165 -10.69 -1.80 6.77
CA VAL A 165 -10.68 -0.53 6.03
C VAL A 165 -9.64 -0.59 4.91
N ALA A 166 -9.92 0.02 3.77
CA ALA A 166 -8.95 0.23 2.71
C ALA A 166 -8.91 1.71 2.31
N VAL A 167 -7.71 2.25 2.11
CA VAL A 167 -7.50 3.68 1.85
C VAL A 167 -6.86 3.87 0.48
N PHE A 168 -7.49 4.71 -0.35
CA PHE A 168 -7.07 5.01 -1.72
C PHE A 168 -6.88 6.52 -1.90
N GLY A 169 -6.05 6.92 -2.86
CA GLY A 169 -5.82 8.32 -3.18
C GLY A 169 -6.82 8.84 -4.21
N GLU A 170 -7.35 10.04 -3.99
CA GLU A 170 -8.33 10.67 -4.90
C GLU A 170 -7.74 11.14 -6.23
N LYS A 171 -6.40 11.14 -6.37
CA LYS A 171 -5.72 11.45 -7.65
C LYS A 171 -6.27 10.57 -8.78
N ASP A 172 -6.47 9.28 -8.50
CA ASP A 172 -7.01 8.31 -9.46
C ASP A 172 -8.53 8.22 -9.32
N PHE A 173 -9.24 9.35 -9.44
CA PHE A 173 -10.65 9.51 -9.04
C PHE A 173 -11.65 8.50 -9.63
N GLN A 174 -11.38 7.94 -10.82
CA GLN A 174 -12.27 6.93 -11.43
C GLN A 174 -12.09 5.53 -10.83
N GLN A 175 -10.93 5.26 -10.21
CA GLN A 175 -10.62 4.02 -9.52
C GLN A 175 -11.38 3.91 -8.20
#